data_AF-I3TG90-F1
#
_entry.id   AF-I3TG90-F1
#
_cell.length_a   1.000
_cell.length_b   1.000
_cell.length_c   1.000
_cell.angle_alpha   90.00
_cell.angle_beta   90.00
_cell.angle_gamma   90.00
#
_symmetry.space_group_name_H-M   'P 1'
#
loop_
_entity.id
_entity.type
_entity.pdbx_description
1 polymer ?
#
loop_
_entity_poly.entity_id
_entity_poly.type
_entity_poly.pdbx_seq_one_letter_code
_entity_poly.pdbx_strand_id
1 'polypeptide(L)'
;MSVVKTGPVRLSGYAIKLRKVVNASVSTALKNRPEVSKKDVQKKVNEVLTNLNRVIYQVLVEKYMAPKDAIVNIELEYELVDTEFKIKNLKVDLYELNTSISEEATAELKKILEIGA
;
A
#
# COMPACT_ATOMS: atom_id res chain seq x y z
N MET A 1 -12.88 -11.76 7.32
CA MET A 1 -11.96 -10.62 7.55
C MET A 1 -10.73 -10.81 6.68
N SER A 2 -10.24 -9.76 6.04
CA SER A 2 -9.11 -9.81 5.12
C SER A 2 -8.04 -8.80 5.55
N VAL A 3 -6.78 -9.18 5.42
CA VAL A 3 -5.63 -8.33 5.70
C VAL A 3 -4.83 -8.15 4.43
N VAL A 4 -4.51 -6.91 4.08
CA VAL A 4 -3.62 -6.59 2.95
C VAL A 4 -2.44 -5.77 3.43
N LYS A 5 -1.28 -6.03 2.85
CA LYS A 5 -0.05 -5.29 3.12
C LYS A 5 0.48 -4.69 1.84
N THR A 6 0.91 -3.44 1.86
CA THR A 6 1.61 -2.85 0.71
C THR A 6 3.00 -3.44 0.53
N GLY A 7 3.60 -3.93 1.62
CA GLY A 7 5.04 -4.11 1.71
C GLY A 7 5.76 -2.75 1.77
N PRO A 8 7.09 -2.75 1.89
CA PRO A 8 7.88 -1.53 1.82
C PRO A 8 7.69 -0.86 0.46
N VAL A 9 7.17 0.36 0.46
CA VAL A 9 6.99 1.18 -0.74
C VAL A 9 7.41 2.61 -0.46
N ARG A 10 8.00 3.30 -1.44
CA ARG A 10 8.28 4.74 -1.29
C ARG A 10 6.99 5.50 -1.00
N LEU A 11 7.06 6.47 -0.11
CA LEU A 11 5.92 7.29 0.30
C LEU A 11 5.26 7.95 -0.91
N SER A 12 6.03 8.44 -1.89
CA SER A 12 5.49 8.98 -3.14
C SER A 12 4.55 8.04 -3.92
N GLY A 13 4.68 6.71 -3.73
CA GLY A 13 3.92 5.68 -4.44
C GLY A 13 2.89 4.93 -3.60
N TYR A 14 2.76 5.24 -2.30
CA TYR A 14 1.97 4.39 -1.39
C TYR A 14 0.50 4.29 -1.83
N ALA A 15 -0.10 5.40 -2.29
CA ALA A 15 -1.53 5.47 -2.61
C ALA A 15 -1.90 4.51 -3.77
N ILE A 16 -1.05 4.44 -4.79
CA ILE A 16 -1.22 3.53 -5.93
C ILE A 16 -1.03 2.09 -5.48
N LYS A 17 0.00 1.82 -4.67
CA LYS A 17 0.28 0.47 -4.17
C LYS A 17 -0.86 -0.05 -3.30
N LEU A 18 -1.37 0.76 -2.37
CA LEU A 18 -2.51 0.42 -1.51
C LEU A 18 -3.75 0.08 -2.34
N ARG A 19 -4.08 0.92 -3.33
CA ARG A 19 -5.20 0.64 -4.24
C ARG A 19 -5.04 -0.67 -5.00
N LYS A 20 -3.83 -0.98 -5.49
CA LYS A 20 -3.55 -2.23 -6.21
C LYS A 20 -3.74 -3.45 -5.31
N VAL A 21 -3.16 -3.46 -4.11
CA VAL A 21 -3.24 -4.63 -3.22
C VAL A 21 -4.65 -4.86 -2.69
N VAL A 22 -5.39 -3.80 -2.33
CA VAL A 22 -6.78 -3.92 -1.89
C VAL A 22 -7.66 -4.45 -3.02
N ASN A 23 -7.58 -3.88 -4.23
CA ASN A 23 -8.41 -4.34 -5.34
C ASN A 23 -8.07 -5.76 -5.79
N ALA A 24 -6.80 -6.19 -5.69
CA ALA A 24 -6.42 -7.58 -5.93
C ALA A 24 -7.07 -8.52 -4.91
N SER A 25 -7.02 -8.16 -3.62
CA SER A 25 -7.65 -8.92 -2.54
C SER A 25 -9.18 -8.99 -2.69
N VAL A 26 -9.83 -7.85 -2.93
CA VAL A 26 -11.28 -7.77 -3.19
C VAL A 26 -11.66 -8.58 -4.44
N SER A 27 -10.88 -8.50 -5.51
CA SER A 27 -11.12 -9.30 -6.72
C SER A 27 -11.09 -10.80 -6.43
N THR A 28 -10.16 -11.25 -5.59
CA THR A 28 -10.05 -12.65 -5.19
C THR A 28 -11.24 -13.06 -4.32
N ALA A 29 -11.65 -12.22 -3.37
CA ALA A 29 -12.81 -12.49 -2.51
C ALA A 29 -14.13 -12.60 -3.29
N LEU A 30 -14.28 -11.82 -4.37
CA LEU A 30 -15.48 -11.83 -5.21
C LEU A 30 -15.50 -12.95 -6.26
N LYS A 31 -14.41 -13.71 -6.47
CA LYS A 31 -14.39 -14.81 -7.45
C LYS A 31 -15.49 -15.85 -7.21
N ASN A 32 -15.85 -16.07 -5.93
CA ASN A 32 -16.84 -17.06 -5.52
C ASN A 32 -18.25 -16.46 -5.35
N ARG A 33 -18.48 -15.22 -5.80
CA ARG A 33 -19.75 -14.48 -5.68
C ARG A 33 -20.20 -13.90 -7.04
N PRO A 34 -20.55 -14.75 -8.03
CA PRO A 34 -20.90 -14.30 -9.39
C PRO A 34 -22.13 -13.40 -9.45
N GLU A 35 -23.02 -13.47 -8.45
CA GLU A 35 -24.21 -12.63 -8.30
C GLU A 35 -23.89 -11.16 -7.98
N VAL A 36 -22.67 -10.86 -7.55
CA VAL A 36 -22.24 -9.51 -7.17
C VAL A 36 -21.48 -8.85 -8.32
N SER A 37 -21.92 -7.66 -8.73
CA SER A 37 -21.19 -6.85 -9.72
C SER A 37 -19.82 -6.42 -9.17
N LYS A 38 -18.77 -7.08 -9.65
CA LYS A 38 -17.37 -6.77 -9.30
C LYS A 38 -17.01 -5.31 -9.54
N LYS A 39 -17.50 -4.73 -10.65
CA LYS A 39 -17.24 -3.34 -11.03
C LYS A 39 -17.80 -2.37 -10.00
N ASP A 40 -19.02 -2.61 -9.52
CA ASP A 40 -19.68 -1.72 -8.58
C ASP A 40 -19.06 -1.79 -7.18
N VAL A 41 -18.68 -3.00 -6.73
CA VAL A 41 -17.94 -3.16 -5.48
C VAL A 41 -16.59 -2.46 -5.55
N GLN A 42 -15.84 -2.64 -6.65
CA GLN A 42 -14.55 -1.97 -6.82
C GLN A 42 -14.68 -0.45 -6.87
N LYS A 43 -15.75 0.09 -7.46
CA LYS A 43 -16.04 1.52 -7.44
C LYS A 43 -16.19 2.02 -5.99
N LYS A 44 -17.06 1.38 -5.20
CA LYS A 44 -17.26 1.72 -3.77
C LYS A 44 -15.97 1.62 -2.96
N VAL A 45 -15.20 0.55 -3.16
CA VAL A 45 -13.89 0.36 -2.51
C VAL A 45 -12.95 1.51 -2.85
N ASN A 46 -12.87 1.91 -4.12
CA ASN A 46 -11.98 3.00 -4.54
C ASN A 46 -12.39 4.37 -3.97
N GLU A 47 -13.68 4.60 -3.74
CA GLU A 47 -14.17 5.80 -3.04
C GLU A 47 -13.68 5.81 -1.59
N VAL A 48 -13.84 4.70 -0.85
CA VAL A 48 -13.31 4.55 0.51
C VAL A 48 -11.79 4.74 0.55
N LEU A 49 -11.05 4.11 -0.37
CA LEU A 49 -9.59 4.23 -0.43
C LEU A 49 -9.13 5.64 -0.79
N THR A 50 -9.91 6.40 -1.55
CA THR A 50 -9.58 7.79 -1.88
C THR A 50 -9.63 8.66 -0.61
N ASN A 51 -10.66 8.47 0.21
CA ASN A 51 -10.76 9.15 1.50
C ASN A 51 -9.65 8.72 2.46
N LEU A 52 -9.37 7.41 2.55
CA LEU A 52 -8.28 6.89 3.36
C LEU A 52 -6.92 7.46 2.93
N ASN A 53 -6.64 7.51 1.62
CA ASN A 53 -5.40 8.09 1.10
C ASN A 53 -5.26 9.56 1.48
N ARG A 54 -6.34 10.34 1.43
CA ARG A 54 -6.32 11.74 1.89
C ARG A 54 -5.90 11.84 3.36
N VAL A 55 -6.48 11.01 4.22
CA VAL A 55 -6.15 11.01 5.66
C VAL A 55 -4.70 10.58 5.89
N ILE A 56 -4.23 9.54 5.21
CA ILE A 56 -2.83 9.10 5.31
C ILE A 56 -1.87 10.20 4.85
N TYR A 57 -2.19 10.91 3.76
CA TYR A 57 -1.40 12.04 3.27
C TYR A 57 -1.33 13.18 4.30
N GLN A 58 -2.48 13.58 4.86
CA GLN A 58 -2.53 14.62 5.89
C GLN A 58 -1.67 14.27 7.11
N VAL A 59 -1.70 13.01 7.54
CA VAL A 59 -0.90 12.58 8.69
C VAL A 59 0.59 12.48 8.34
N LEU A 60 0.96 11.72 7.30
CA LEU A 60 2.36 11.43 7.03
C LEU A 60 3.10 12.61 6.39
N VAL A 61 2.49 13.26 5.40
CA VAL A 61 3.14 14.31 4.61
C VAL A 61 2.94 15.68 5.23
N GLU A 62 1.72 16.04 5.62
CA GLU A 62 1.45 17.40 6.11
C GLU A 62 1.83 17.56 7.58
N LYS A 63 1.42 16.62 8.45
CA LYS A 63 1.68 16.71 9.90
C LYS A 63 3.08 16.26 10.28
N TYR A 64 3.53 15.09 9.82
CA TYR A 64 4.85 14.55 10.17
C TYR A 64 5.98 14.96 9.21
N MET A 65 5.66 15.68 8.13
CA MET A 65 6.64 16.12 7.14
C MET A 65 7.54 14.99 6.61
N ALA A 66 7.00 13.78 6.51
CA ALA A 66 7.76 12.63 6.04
C ALA A 66 8.27 12.87 4.61
N PRO A 67 9.57 12.61 4.33
CA PRO A 67 10.13 12.90 3.04
C PRO A 67 9.59 11.93 1.98
N LYS A 68 9.50 12.38 0.72
CA LYS A 68 8.82 11.64 -0.37
C LYS A 68 9.47 10.29 -0.69
N ASP A 69 10.75 10.16 -0.40
CA ASP A 69 11.58 8.98 -0.58
C ASP A 69 11.61 8.05 0.65
N ALA A 70 11.04 8.46 1.78
CA ALA A 70 10.81 7.58 2.92
C ALA A 70 10.07 6.32 2.48
N ILE A 71 10.30 5.22 3.20
CA ILE A 71 9.63 3.95 2.97
C ILE A 71 8.47 3.84 3.95
N VAL A 72 7.30 3.48 3.43
CA VAL A 72 6.11 3.21 4.24
C VAL A 72 5.65 1.77 4.00
N ASN A 73 5.17 1.12 5.05
CA ASN A 73 4.46 -0.15 4.97
C ASN A 73 3.08 0.01 5.60
N ILE A 74 2.03 -0.19 4.80
CA ILE A 74 0.64 -0.04 5.22
C ILE A 74 0.02 -1.43 5.30
N GLU A 75 -0.53 -1.75 6.47
CA GLU A 75 -1.35 -2.93 6.71
C GLU A 75 -2.80 -2.47 6.97
N LEU A 76 -3.71 -2.96 6.14
CA LEU A 76 -5.13 -2.63 6.20
C LEU A 76 -5.93 -3.90 6.46
N GLU A 77 -6.64 -3.92 7.57
CA GLU A 77 -7.62 -4.96 7.87
C GLU A 77 -9.01 -4.45 7.50
N TYR A 78 -9.76 -5.27 6.75
CA TYR A 78 -11.09 -4.91 6.32
C TYR A 78 -12.04 -6.11 6.33
N GLU A 79 -13.32 -5.78 6.27
CA GLU A 79 -14.41 -6.70 6.09
C GLU A 79 -15.21 -6.32 4.84
N LEU A 80 -15.58 -7.33 4.05
CA LEU A 80 -16.46 -7.17 2.89
C LEU A 80 -17.74 -7.97 3.13
N VAL A 81 -18.78 -7.27 3.61
CA VAL A 81 -20.12 -7.83 3.81
C VAL A 81 -20.96 -7.43 2.61
N ASP A 82 -21.39 -8.41 1.80
CA ASP A 82 -22.05 -8.19 0.51
C ASP A 82 -21.27 -7.25 -0.42
N THR A 83 -21.66 -5.97 -0.48
CA THR A 83 -21.02 -4.91 -1.27
C THR A 83 -20.37 -3.82 -0.43
N GLU A 84 -20.40 -3.96 0.89
CA GLU A 84 -19.95 -2.95 1.84
C GLU A 84 -18.53 -3.26 2.32
N PHE A 85 -17.62 -2.31 2.08
CA PHE A 85 -16.22 -2.41 2.48
C PHE A 85 -16.00 -1.61 3.76
N LYS A 86 -15.71 -2.30 4.88
CA LYS A 86 -15.47 -1.68 6.19
C LYS A 86 -14.04 -1.86 6.62
N ILE A 87 -13.33 -0.76 6.85
CA ILE A 87 -12.00 -0.79 7.46
C ILE A 87 -12.18 -1.13 8.95
N LYS A 88 -11.41 -2.11 9.44
CA LYS A 88 -11.43 -2.56 10.83
C LYS A 88 -10.18 -2.13 11.60
N ASN A 89 -9.03 -2.13 10.92
CA ASN A 89 -7.77 -1.73 11.50
C ASN A 89 -6.85 -1.14 10.42
N LEU A 90 -5.95 -0.25 10.83
CA LEU A 90 -4.93 0.35 9.99
C LEU A 90 -3.64 0.46 10.79
N LYS A 91 -2.58 -0.16 10.28
CA LYS A 91 -1.22 0.01 10.78
C LYS A 91 -0.35 0.62 9.70
N VAL A 92 0.47 1.60 10.07
CA VAL A 92 1.39 2.29 9.17
C VAL A 92 2.76 2.33 9.84
N ASP A 93 3.73 1.64 9.24
CA ASP A 93 5.13 1.75 9.64
C ASP A 93 5.83 2.70 8.67
N LEU A 94 6.56 3.67 9.21
CA LEU A 94 7.35 4.65 8.45
C LEU A 94 8.83 4.45 8.75
N TYR A 95 9.64 4.38 7.70
CA TYR A 95 11.08 4.15 7.78
C TYR A 95 11.80 5.23 6.98
N GLU A 96 12.90 5.74 7.53
CA GLU A 96 13.81 6.60 6.79
C GLU A 96 14.70 5.75 5.88
N LEU A 97 14.95 6.24 4.68
CA LEU A 97 15.86 5.59 3.75
C LEU A 97 17.30 5.92 4.15
N ASN A 98 18.07 4.90 4.56
CA ASN A 98 19.50 5.06 4.74
C ASN A 98 20.22 4.93 3.40
N THR A 99 20.46 6.06 2.72
CA THR A 99 21.07 6.07 1.40
C THR A 99 22.52 5.59 1.41
N SER A 100 23.32 5.97 2.42
CA SER A 100 24.74 5.58 2.52
C SER A 100 24.92 4.06 2.54
N ILE A 101 24.26 3.38 3.47
CA ILE A 101 24.35 1.91 3.56
C ILE A 101 23.75 1.25 2.32
N SER A 102 22.65 1.79 1.79
CA SER A 102 22.00 1.22 0.60
C SER A 102 22.90 1.30 -0.64
N GLU A 103 23.61 2.41 -0.83
CA GLU A 103 24.51 2.64 -1.96
C GLU A 103 25.77 1.76 -1.84
N GLU A 104 26.37 1.70 -0.66
CA GLU A 104 27.53 0.82 -0.38
C GLU A 104 27.19 -0.65 -0.63
N ALA A 105 26.08 -1.13 -0.07
CA ALA A 105 25.61 -2.50 -0.27
C ALA A 105 25.30 -2.77 -1.75
N THR A 106 24.70 -1.81 -2.46
CA THR A 106 24.42 -1.95 -3.90
C THR A 106 25.72 -2.03 -4.71
N ALA A 107 26.72 -1.20 -4.40
CA ALA A 107 28.01 -1.21 -5.06
C ALA A 107 28.77 -2.52 -4.82
N GLU A 108 28.72 -3.06 -3.60
CA GLU A 108 29.31 -4.35 -3.26
C GLU A 108 28.64 -5.50 -4.02
N LEU A 109 27.29 -5.51 -4.07
CA LEU A 109 26.53 -6.50 -4.83
C LEU A 109 26.85 -6.43 -6.33
N LYS A 110 26.92 -5.21 -6.89
CA LYS A 110 27.31 -4.98 -8.29
C LYS A 110 28.68 -5.59 -8.60
N LYS A 111 29.66 -5.36 -7.70
CA LYS A 111 31.01 -5.91 -7.81
C LYS A 111 31.01 -7.44 -7.80
N ILE A 112 30.28 -8.07 -6.86
CA ILE A 112 30.18 -9.54 -6.76
C ILE A 112 29.53 -10.14 -8.00
N LEU A 113 28.50 -9.49 -8.53
CA LEU A 113 27.75 -9.94 -9.68
C LEU A 113 28.40 -9.57 -11.02
N GLU A 114 29.56 -8.91 -11.00
CA GLU A 114 30.29 -8.42 -12.18
C GLU A 114 29.43 -7.54 -13.11
N ILE A 115 28.43 -6.84 -12.54
CA ILE A 115 27.61 -5.86 -13.26
C ILE A 115 28.10 -4.46 -12.89
N GLY A 116 28.45 -3.68 -13.92
CA GLY A 116 29.18 -2.42 -13.79
C GLY A 116 28.70 -1.42 -12.74
N ALA A 117 29.69 -0.69 -12.20
CA ALA A 117 29.57 0.45 -11.30
C ALA A 117 28.60 1.52 -11.83
#